data_AF-A0A1T0CC24-F1
#
_entry.id   AF-A0A1T0CC24-F1
#
_cell.length_a   1.000
_cell.length_b   1.000
_cell.length_c   1.000
_cell.angle_alpha   90.00
_cell.angle_beta   90.00
_cell.angle_gamma   90.00
#
_symmetry.space_group_name_H-M   'P 1'
#
loop_
_entity.id
_entity.type
_entity.pdbx_description
1 polymer ?
#
loop_
_entity_poly.entity_id
_entity_poly.type
_entity_poly.pdbx_seq_one_letter_code
_entity_poly.pdbx_strand_id
1 'polypeptide(L)'
;MTNNHNASPNQSGNTEPEITEQMQAFYQRADAIIELANSQLSSQSHSGQVGASLLYAAARYSASVASIGFVKGDDLLKEKEDIIEFYAKQYRQMLNDNLEDYANNFDDYVQLNQQN
;
A
#
# COMPACT_ATOMS: atom_id res chain seq x y z
N MET A 1 -15.50 -53.69 -23.32
CA MET A 1 -14.41 -53.36 -24.27
C MET A 1 -15.03 -52.37 -25.25
N THR A 2 -14.67 -51.11 -25.40
CA THR A 2 -13.51 -50.27 -25.07
C THR A 2 -14.05 -48.85 -24.94
N ASN A 3 -13.94 -48.22 -23.77
CA ASN A 3 -12.97 -47.15 -23.50
C ASN A 3 -12.89 -46.09 -24.61
N ASN A 4 -13.43 -44.90 -24.36
CA ASN A 4 -12.78 -43.69 -24.84
C ASN A 4 -13.00 -42.53 -23.85
N HIS A 5 -12.03 -42.39 -22.95
CA HIS A 5 -11.73 -41.18 -22.21
C HIS A 5 -11.32 -40.09 -23.20
N ASN A 6 -11.95 -38.93 -23.12
CA ASN A 6 -11.33 -37.69 -23.59
C ASN A 6 -11.73 -36.62 -22.58
N ALA A 7 -11.03 -36.59 -21.44
CA ALA A 7 -9.92 -35.67 -21.21
C ALA A 7 -10.39 -34.21 -21.22
N SER A 8 -10.76 -33.73 -20.02
CA SER A 8 -10.83 -32.31 -19.71
C SER A 8 -9.51 -31.64 -20.11
N PRO A 9 -9.53 -30.52 -20.84
CA PRO A 9 -8.40 -29.62 -20.82
C PRO A 9 -8.45 -28.90 -19.47
N ASN A 10 -7.58 -29.35 -18.57
CA ASN A 10 -7.12 -28.57 -17.44
C ASN A 10 -6.49 -27.28 -18.01
N GLN A 11 -7.26 -26.19 -18.06
CA GLN A 11 -6.67 -24.87 -18.16
C GLN A 11 -6.33 -24.42 -16.75
N SER A 12 -5.12 -24.76 -16.34
CA SER A 12 -4.35 -24.00 -15.35
C SER A 12 -4.12 -22.61 -15.95
N GLY A 13 -5.15 -21.77 -15.90
CA GLY A 13 -5.03 -20.35 -16.16
C GLY A 13 -4.34 -19.74 -14.96
N ASN A 14 -3.10 -19.31 -15.15
CA ASN A 14 -2.54 -18.26 -14.32
C ASN A 14 -3.44 -17.03 -14.51
N THR A 15 -4.51 -16.93 -13.73
CA THR A 15 -5.30 -15.72 -13.65
C THR A 15 -4.49 -14.73 -12.85
N GLU A 16 -3.81 -13.83 -13.56
CA GLU A 16 -3.46 -12.52 -13.01
C GLU A 16 -4.68 -11.99 -12.23
N PRO A 17 -4.50 -11.47 -11.01
CA PRO A 17 -5.60 -10.98 -10.22
C PRO A 17 -6.33 -9.87 -10.98
N GLU A 18 -7.63 -10.04 -11.22
CA GLU A 18 -8.47 -9.04 -11.87
C GLU A 18 -8.55 -7.78 -10.97
N ILE A 19 -8.03 -6.65 -11.45
CA ILE A 19 -8.12 -5.38 -10.73
C ILE A 19 -9.57 -4.92 -10.75
N THR A 20 -10.21 -4.91 -9.58
CA THR A 20 -11.57 -4.42 -9.42
C THR A 20 -11.62 -2.88 -9.48
N GLU A 21 -12.79 -2.32 -9.81
CA GLU A 21 -13.00 -0.86 -9.78
C GLU A 21 -12.67 -0.24 -8.40
N GLN A 22 -12.92 -0.98 -7.32
CA GLN A 22 -12.61 -0.54 -5.95
C GLN A 22 -11.10 -0.47 -5.71
N MET A 23 -10.34 -1.44 -6.22
CA MET A 23 -8.88 -1.42 -6.15
C MET A 23 -8.31 -0.26 -6.97
N GLN A 24 -8.85 -0.02 -8.17
CA GLN A 24 -8.43 1.11 -8.98
C GLN A 24 -8.68 2.45 -8.28
N ALA A 25 -9.86 2.63 -7.68
CA ALA A 25 -10.18 3.84 -6.92
C ALA A 25 -9.30 3.99 -5.66
N PHE A 26 -8.87 2.89 -5.04
CA PHE A 26 -7.90 2.91 -3.95
C PHE A 26 -6.53 3.40 -4.44
N TYR A 27 -5.99 2.84 -5.53
CA TYR A 27 -4.71 3.25 -6.09
C TYR A 27 -4.71 4.73 -6.51
N GLN A 28 -5.76 5.19 -7.19
CA GLN A 28 -5.89 6.60 -7.57
C GLN A 28 -5.80 7.57 -6.37
N ARG A 29 -6.37 7.20 -5.22
CA ARG A 29 -6.26 8.02 -4.00
C ARG A 29 -4.86 7.96 -3.40
N ALA A 30 -4.20 6.81 -3.44
CA ALA A 30 -2.83 6.67 -2.97
C ALA A 30 -1.86 7.48 -3.84
N ASP A 31 -2.01 7.41 -5.17
CA ASP A 31 -1.20 8.15 -6.13
C ASP A 31 -1.34 9.66 -5.94
N ALA A 32 -2.56 10.16 -5.75
CA ALA A 32 -2.78 11.59 -5.47
C ALA A 32 -2.05 12.09 -4.20
N ILE A 33 -1.88 11.23 -3.19
CA ILE A 33 -1.12 11.54 -1.98
C ILE A 33 0.39 11.53 -2.28
N ILE A 34 0.86 10.58 -3.08
CA ILE A 34 2.26 10.50 -3.53
C ILE A 34 2.62 11.72 -4.38
N GLU A 35 1.75 12.12 -5.30
CA GLU A 35 1.91 13.34 -6.12
C GLU A 35 2.05 14.59 -5.25
N LEU A 36 1.19 14.73 -4.23
CA LEU A 36 1.28 15.82 -3.26
C LEU A 36 2.58 15.79 -2.44
N ALA A 37 3.05 14.61 -2.05
CA ALA A 37 4.34 14.48 -1.37
C ALA A 37 5.49 14.89 -2.31
N ASN A 38 5.49 14.38 -3.55
CA ASN A 38 6.49 14.71 -4.55
C ASN A 38 6.52 16.21 -4.87
N SER A 39 5.38 16.90 -4.87
CA SER A 39 5.33 18.36 -5.08
C SER A 39 5.97 19.18 -3.95
N GLN A 40 6.28 18.55 -2.80
CA GLN A 40 6.96 19.20 -1.67
C GLN A 40 8.48 19.00 -1.69
N LEU A 41 9.01 18.21 -2.63
CA LEU A 41 10.45 18.09 -2.84
C LEU A 41 11.02 19.45 -3.27
N SER A 42 12.12 19.86 -2.65
CA SER A 42 12.79 21.11 -2.97
C SER A 42 14.26 21.08 -2.57
N SER A 43 15.01 22.13 -2.91
CA SER A 43 16.40 22.29 -2.44
C SER A 43 16.53 22.38 -0.91
N GLN A 44 15.42 22.64 -0.20
CA GLN A 44 15.37 22.73 1.27
C GLN A 44 14.69 21.50 1.91
N SER A 45 14.13 20.59 1.11
CA SER A 45 13.38 19.42 1.61
C SER A 45 13.60 18.24 0.69
N HIS A 46 14.50 17.35 1.10
CA HIS A 46 14.81 16.14 0.33
C HIS A 46 13.79 15.01 0.64
N SER A 47 13.87 13.92 -0.13
CA SER A 47 12.93 12.79 -0.07
C SER A 47 12.73 12.24 1.34
N GLY A 48 13.79 12.05 2.11
CA GLY A 48 13.69 11.63 3.52
C GLY A 48 12.84 12.56 4.40
N GLN A 49 12.94 13.88 4.25
CA GLN A 49 12.16 14.85 5.04
C GLN A 49 10.69 14.88 4.62
N VAL A 50 10.44 14.85 3.31
CA VAL A 50 9.08 14.76 2.75
C VAL A 50 8.42 13.44 3.17
N GLY A 51 9.16 12.32 3.08
CA GLY A 51 8.70 11.01 3.52
C GLY A 51 8.37 10.95 5.01
N ALA A 52 9.20 11.56 5.87
CA ALA A 52 8.91 11.68 7.29
C ALA A 52 7.63 12.50 7.56
N SER A 53 7.42 13.56 6.78
CA SER A 53 6.22 14.40 6.87
C SER A 53 4.97 13.63 6.43
N LEU A 54 5.06 12.84 5.36
CA LEU A 54 3.99 11.97 4.89
C LEU A 54 3.65 10.88 5.92
N LEU A 55 4.65 10.23 6.52
CA LEU A 55 4.43 9.24 7.58
C LEU A 55 3.73 9.85 8.79
N TYR A 56 4.14 11.05 9.21
CA TYR A 56 3.47 11.77 10.30
C TYR A 56 2.02 12.16 9.93
N ALA A 57 1.78 12.59 8.69
CA ALA A 57 0.43 12.87 8.20
C ALA A 57 -0.45 11.62 8.22
N ALA A 58 0.07 10.46 7.76
CA ALA A 58 -0.64 9.19 7.80
C ALA A 58 -1.02 8.77 9.22
N ALA A 59 -0.11 8.95 10.20
CA ALA A 59 -0.39 8.68 11.61
C ALA A 59 -1.53 9.56 12.16
N ARG A 60 -1.50 10.87 11.87
CA ARG A 60 -2.54 11.81 12.30
C ARG A 60 -3.90 11.49 11.67
N TYR A 61 -3.91 11.18 10.38
CA TYR A 61 -5.12 10.79 9.68
C TYR A 61 -5.71 9.50 10.26
N SER A 62 -4.87 8.48 10.50
CA SER A 62 -5.27 7.21 11.10
C SER A 62 -5.87 7.39 12.49
N ALA A 63 -5.28 8.24 13.33
CA ALA A 63 -5.83 8.60 14.64
C ALA A 63 -7.19 9.31 14.52
N SER A 64 -7.35 10.20 13.54
CA SER A 64 -8.62 10.88 13.26
C SER A 64 -9.70 9.94 12.73
N VAL A 65 -9.34 8.91 11.95
CA VAL A 65 -10.29 7.92 11.47
C VAL A 65 -10.72 7.01 12.62
N ALA A 66 -9.77 6.55 13.44
CA ALA A 66 -10.06 5.72 14.60
C ALA A 66 -11.02 6.41 15.57
N SER A 67 -10.85 7.72 15.80
CA SER A 67 -11.69 8.48 16.74
C SER A 67 -13.16 8.57 16.34
N ILE A 68 -13.52 8.39 15.06
CA ILE A 68 -14.92 8.41 14.59
C ILE A 68 -15.75 7.32 15.27
N GLY A 69 -15.12 6.21 15.68
CA GLY A 69 -15.79 5.12 16.39
C GLY A 69 -16.10 5.40 17.87
N PHE A 70 -15.68 6.56 18.42
CA PHE A 70 -15.74 6.83 19.85
C PHE A 70 -16.49 8.11 20.17
N VAL A 71 -17.21 8.10 21.29
CA VAL A 71 -17.90 9.28 21.84
C VAL A 71 -17.06 9.99 22.90
N LYS A 72 -16.20 9.25 23.61
CA LYS A 72 -15.38 9.75 24.72
C LYS A 72 -13.90 9.46 24.47
N GLY A 73 -13.05 10.44 24.77
CA GLY A 73 -11.60 10.30 24.66
C GLY A 73 -11.04 9.18 25.55
N ASP A 74 -11.60 8.97 26.74
CA ASP A 74 -11.16 7.90 27.65
C ASP A 74 -11.38 6.50 27.06
N ASP A 75 -12.45 6.30 26.28
CA ASP A 75 -12.72 5.01 25.65
C ASP A 75 -11.77 4.79 24.46
N LEU A 76 -11.49 5.85 23.67
CA LEU A 76 -10.43 5.80 22.65
C LEU A 76 -9.06 5.46 23.26
N LEU A 77 -8.74 6.02 24.43
CA LEU A 77 -7.46 5.78 25.11
C LEU A 77 -7.33 4.34 25.64
N LYS A 78 -8.43 3.69 26.01
CA LYS A 78 -8.42 2.26 26.40
C LYS A 78 -8.08 1.36 25.21
N GLU A 79 -8.58 1.69 24.02
CA GLU A 79 -8.35 0.93 22.78
C GLU A 79 -7.06 1.34 22.04
N LYS A 80 -6.27 2.27 22.60
CA LYS A 80 -5.14 2.91 21.91
C LYS A 80 -4.10 1.92 21.40
N GLU A 81 -3.72 0.93 22.22
CA GLU A 81 -2.69 -0.04 21.84
C GLU A 81 -3.18 -0.95 20.69
N ASP A 82 -4.43 -1.40 20.74
CA ASP A 82 -5.05 -2.22 19.69
C ASP A 82 -5.16 -1.45 18.36
N ILE A 83 -5.49 -0.16 18.43
CA ILE A 83 -5.50 0.74 17.27
C ILE A 83 -4.09 0.88 16.67
N ILE A 84 -3.07 1.08 17.53
CA ILE A 84 -1.67 1.17 17.08
C ILE A 84 -1.25 -0.12 16.40
N GLU A 85 -1.54 -1.28 17.01
CA GLU A 85 -1.18 -2.58 16.45
C GLU A 85 -1.85 -2.82 15.09
N PHE A 86 -3.13 -2.49 14.97
CA PHE A 86 -3.87 -2.60 13.71
C PHE A 86 -3.20 -1.81 12.58
N TYR A 87 -2.96 -0.51 12.77
CA TYR A 87 -2.35 0.32 11.72
C TYR A 87 -0.89 -0.06 11.46
N ALA A 88 -0.12 -0.38 12.49
CA ALA A 88 1.29 -0.77 12.34
C ALA A 88 1.43 -2.09 11.56
N LYS A 89 0.55 -3.06 11.78
CA LYS A 89 0.54 -4.33 11.04
C LYS A 89 0.25 -4.11 9.56
N GLN A 90 -0.78 -3.31 9.24
CA GLN A 90 -1.14 -2.99 7.86
C GLN A 90 0.00 -2.26 7.14
N TYR A 91 0.56 -1.23 7.77
CA TYR A 91 1.69 -0.48 7.21
C TYR A 91 2.91 -1.36 6.99
N ARG A 92 3.24 -2.24 7.94
CA ARG A 92 4.36 -3.17 7.82
C ARG A 92 4.18 -4.11 6.62
N GLN A 93 2.98 -4.65 6.42
CA GLN A 93 2.71 -5.52 5.28
C GLN A 93 2.90 -4.77 3.96
N MET A 94 2.26 -3.61 3.80
CA MET A 94 2.38 -2.82 2.57
C MET A 94 3.83 -2.41 2.30
N LEU A 95 4.57 -1.98 3.33
CA LEU A 95 5.98 -1.63 3.18
C LEU A 95 6.83 -2.83 2.77
N ASN A 96 6.58 -4.00 3.35
CA ASN A 96 7.27 -5.24 2.98
C ASN A 96 7.03 -5.57 1.50
N ASP A 97 5.77 -5.59 1.06
CA ASP A 97 5.40 -5.92 -0.31
C ASP A 97 6.05 -4.97 -1.32
N ASN A 98 6.06 -3.67 -1.02
CA ASN A 98 6.73 -2.67 -1.87
C ASN A 98 8.25 -2.87 -1.88
N LEU A 99 8.89 -3.13 -0.73
CA LEU A 99 10.34 -3.34 -0.67
C LEU A 99 10.75 -4.61 -1.42
N GLU A 100 9.98 -5.68 -1.32
CA GLU A 100 10.20 -6.92 -2.09
C GLU A 100 10.05 -6.67 -3.59
N ASP A 101 9.03 -5.91 -4.01
CA ASP A 101 8.84 -5.52 -5.41
C ASP A 101 10.03 -4.70 -5.95
N TYR A 102 10.47 -3.68 -5.22
CA TYR A 102 11.65 -2.89 -5.57
C TYR A 102 12.93 -3.74 -5.60
N ALA A 103 13.07 -4.73 -4.72
CA ALA A 103 14.22 -5.62 -4.70
C ALA A 103 14.21 -6.58 -5.89
N ASN A 104 13.05 -7.10 -6.26
CA ASN A 104 12.90 -8.03 -7.39
C ASN A 104 13.06 -7.34 -8.75
N ASN A 105 12.65 -6.07 -8.86
CA ASN A 105 12.72 -5.27 -10.09
C ASN A 105 13.85 -4.22 -10.05
N PHE A 106 14.84 -4.42 -9.19
CA PHE A 106 15.87 -3.42 -8.90
C PHE A 106 16.61 -2.95 -10.16
N ASP A 107 17.04 -3.88 -11.00
CA ASP A 107 17.82 -3.56 -12.20
C ASP A 107 17.01 -2.73 -13.21
N ASP A 108 15.72 -3.02 -13.36
CA ASP A 108 14.82 -2.30 -14.27
C ASP A 108 14.56 -0.87 -13.76
N TYR A 109 14.32 -0.71 -12.46
CA TYR A 109 14.08 0.61 -11.85
C TYR A 109 15.36 1.46 -11.77
N VAL A 110 16.53 0.86 -11.54
CA VAL A 110 17.81 1.58 -11.56
C VAL A 110 18.18 2.04 -12.96
N GLN A 111 17.93 1.22 -14.00
CA GLN A 111 18.19 1.63 -15.38
C GLN A 111 17.28 2.76 -15.86
N LEU A 112 16.00 2.74 -15.49
CA LEU A 112 15.05 3.83 -15.77
C LEU A 112 15.50 5.18 -15.19
N ASN A 113 16.13 5.18 -14.02
CA ASN A 113 16.65 6.39 -13.38
C ASN A 113 17.93 6.95 -14.03
N GLN A 114 18.59 6.21 -14.92
CA GLN A 114 19.78 6.68 -15.65
C GLN A 114 19.45 7.31 -17.01
N GLN A 115 18.20 7.17 -17.49
CA GLN A 115 17.76 7.64 -18.81
C GLN A 115 16.96 8.95 -18.76
N ASN A 116 16.70 9.48 -17.56
CA ASN A 116 16.03 10.77 -17.30
C ASN A 116 17.01 11.80 -16.72
#